data_AF-A0AAJ5XB03-F1
#
_entry.id   AF-A0AAJ5XB03-F1
#
_cell.length_a   1.000
_cell.length_b   1.000
_cell.length_c   1.000
_cell.angle_alpha   90.00
_cell.angle_beta   90.00
_cell.angle_gamma   90.00
#
_symmetry.space_group_name_H-M   'P 1'
#
loop_
_entity.id
_entity.type
_entity.pdbx_description
1 polymer ?
#
loop_
_entity_poly.entity_id
_entity_poly.type
_entity_poly.pdbx_seq_one_letter_code
_entity_poly.pdbx_strand_id
1 'polypeptide(L)'
;MRKALLILFALAQLGEAPALAADAPTMVAVKDRPVVQLDPAKAYVLVQTAAALPITLFARPSEEERANDRQERAAALEKQHARWVKNHASWARTMQALKDHPEADKPKEPVEPTEDSFAWAALETKKMIMIGPLNRFSKGEKAALYLTEVPPGEYIFYGTISAGLGTCACMGTVWFDVVPGKVTTLRYDYGFADKDGRPLDTDGGFPEGVDRNDALVRALMILSPADGGAKDPRIPADMFAAADFHAMPTLPNWFGAEINRLQPIPGVLAYRRDKVIDLKAPAQTPEAAPGS
;
A
#
# COMPACT_ATOMS: atom_id res chain seq x y z
N MET A 1 -40.90 -43.08 23.26
CA MET A 1 -39.60 -42.98 23.99
C MET A 1 -38.55 -43.55 23.04
N ARG A 2 -37.44 -42.93 22.61
CA ARG A 2 -36.77 -41.63 22.82
C ARG A 2 -36.27 -41.21 21.42
N LYS A 3 -36.49 -39.95 21.03
CA LYS A 3 -35.86 -39.35 19.83
C LYS A 3 -34.43 -38.96 20.22
N ALA A 4 -33.42 -39.57 19.62
CA ALA A 4 -32.03 -39.16 19.77
C ALA A 4 -31.69 -38.19 18.64
N LEU A 5 -31.49 -36.94 19.01
CA LEU A 5 -31.09 -35.82 18.17
C LEU A 5 -29.59 -35.94 17.88
N LEU A 6 -29.22 -36.24 16.63
CA LEU A 6 -27.83 -36.17 16.16
C LEU A 6 -27.51 -34.71 15.83
N ILE A 7 -26.82 -34.05 16.76
CA ILE A 7 -26.21 -32.74 16.54
C ILE A 7 -24.85 -33.00 15.86
N LEU A 8 -24.75 -32.74 14.56
CA LEU A 8 -23.46 -32.63 13.87
C LEU A 8 -22.81 -31.30 14.28
N PHE A 9 -21.76 -31.37 15.08
CA PHE A 9 -20.82 -30.25 15.26
C PHE A 9 -19.85 -30.24 14.08
N ALA A 10 -20.13 -29.43 13.07
CA ALA A 10 -19.14 -29.04 12.07
C ALA A 10 -18.22 -27.98 12.69
N LEU A 11 -17.10 -28.41 13.29
CA LEU A 11 -16.00 -27.49 13.60
C LEU A 11 -15.28 -27.13 12.30
N ALA A 12 -15.74 -26.07 11.65
CA ALA A 12 -14.93 -25.33 10.70
C ALA A 12 -13.74 -24.75 11.47
N GLN A 13 -12.55 -25.35 11.29
CA GLN A 13 -11.30 -24.74 11.72
C GLN A 13 -11.01 -23.57 10.79
N LEU A 14 -11.63 -22.42 11.09
CA LEU A 14 -11.08 -21.14 10.68
C LEU A 14 -9.69 -21.06 11.30
N GLY A 15 -8.66 -21.15 10.47
CA GLY A 15 -7.31 -20.81 10.89
C GLY A 15 -7.36 -19.40 11.46
N GLU A 16 -7.16 -19.27 12.77
CA GLU A 16 -6.91 -17.99 13.40
C GLU A 16 -5.62 -17.45 12.77
N ALA A 17 -5.79 -16.56 11.78
CA ALA A 17 -4.73 -15.66 11.40
C ALA A 17 -4.20 -15.03 12.69
N PRO A 18 -2.89 -15.00 12.92
CA PRO A 18 -2.36 -14.31 14.09
C PRO A 18 -2.95 -12.91 14.11
N ALA A 19 -3.47 -12.49 15.27
CA ALA A 19 -3.95 -11.14 15.48
C ALA A 19 -2.78 -10.19 15.24
N LEU A 20 -2.67 -9.72 13.99
CA LEU A 20 -1.72 -8.71 13.53
C LEU A 20 -2.23 -7.36 14.03
N ALA A 21 -2.07 -7.11 15.32
CA ALA A 21 -2.12 -5.78 15.89
C ALA A 21 -0.69 -5.34 16.17
N ALA A 22 0.09 -5.13 15.10
CA ALA A 22 1.23 -4.24 15.15
C ALA A 22 0.69 -2.86 14.76
N ASP A 23 0.96 -1.84 15.58
CA ASP A 23 0.39 -0.49 15.48
C ASP A 23 0.45 0.03 14.04
N ALA A 24 -0.70 0.00 13.35
CA ALA A 24 -0.84 0.71 12.09
C ALA A 24 -0.50 2.19 12.35
N PRO A 25 0.23 2.87 11.44
CA PRO A 25 0.56 4.27 11.63
C PRO A 25 -0.72 5.05 11.89
N THR A 26 -0.72 5.79 13.00
CA THR A 26 -1.86 6.62 13.38
C THR A 26 -2.01 7.75 12.37
N MET A 27 -2.99 7.62 11.49
CA MET A 27 -3.43 8.70 10.63
C MET A 27 -4.69 9.34 11.19
N VAL A 28 -4.71 10.67 11.27
CA VAL A 28 -5.89 11.42 11.72
C VAL A 28 -6.25 12.45 10.68
N ALA A 29 -7.39 12.27 10.00
CA ALA A 29 -7.89 13.27 9.08
C ALA A 29 -8.24 14.56 9.82
N VAL A 30 -7.71 15.69 9.36
CA VAL A 30 -8.02 16.99 9.93
C VAL A 30 -9.40 17.40 9.44
N LYS A 31 -10.31 17.63 10.39
CA LYS A 31 -11.70 17.98 10.10
C LYS A 31 -11.78 19.39 9.52
N ASP A 32 -12.65 19.57 8.53
CA ASP A 32 -13.04 20.87 8.02
C ASP A 32 -13.76 21.66 9.13
N ARG A 33 -13.11 22.71 9.65
CA ARG A 33 -13.63 23.60 10.70
C ARG A 33 -13.30 25.05 10.37
N PRO A 34 -14.13 26.03 10.80
CA PRO A 34 -13.83 27.45 10.57
C PRO A 34 -12.46 27.88 11.12
N VAL A 35 -12.04 27.28 12.24
CA VAL A 35 -10.73 27.48 12.84
C VAL A 35 -9.98 26.15 12.83
N VAL A 36 -8.76 26.15 12.30
CA VAL A 36 -7.88 24.99 12.21
C VAL A 36 -6.65 25.27 13.06
N GLN A 37 -6.40 24.41 14.05
CA GLN A 37 -5.21 24.46 14.87
C GLN A 37 -4.40 23.20 14.58
N LEU A 38 -3.20 23.39 14.05
CA LEU A 38 -2.24 22.33 13.80
C LEU A 38 -1.20 22.34 14.92
N ASP A 39 -0.82 21.15 15.36
CA ASP A 39 0.19 20.96 16.39
C ASP A 39 1.58 21.00 15.75
N PRO A 40 2.48 21.93 16.14
CA PRO A 40 3.81 22.03 15.56
C PRO A 40 4.71 20.83 15.87
N ALA A 41 4.38 20.00 16.87
CA ALA A 41 5.09 18.76 17.16
C ALA A 41 4.73 17.62 16.18
N LYS A 42 3.67 17.80 15.38
CA LYS A 42 3.15 16.78 14.46
C LYS A 42 3.45 17.13 13.02
N ALA A 43 3.36 16.13 12.15
CA ALA A 43 3.55 16.31 10.72
C ALA A 43 2.24 16.07 9.97
N TYR A 44 2.12 16.71 8.80
CA TYR A 44 0.90 16.67 8.02
C TYR A 44 1.19 16.47 6.54
N VAL A 45 0.30 15.75 5.87
CA VAL A 45 0.27 15.64 4.41
C VAL A 45 -1.03 16.22 3.90
N LEU A 46 -0.93 17.14 2.93
CA LEU A 46 -2.05 17.72 2.21
C LEU A 46 -2.03 17.23 0.77
N VAL A 47 -3.09 16.52 0.39
CA VAL A 47 -3.29 16.04 -0.97
C VAL A 47 -4.32 16.93 -1.65
N GLN A 48 -3.90 17.59 -2.73
CA GLN A 48 -4.77 18.28 -3.67
C GLN A 48 -5.15 17.32 -4.80
N THR A 49 -6.44 17.13 -5.06
CA THR A 49 -6.89 16.25 -6.16
C THR A 49 -8.19 16.75 -6.77
N ALA A 50 -8.30 16.72 -8.10
CA ALA A 50 -9.55 16.96 -8.80
C ALA A 50 -10.49 15.74 -8.76
N ALA A 51 -9.92 14.54 -8.68
CA ALA A 51 -10.67 13.30 -8.60
C ALA A 51 -10.98 12.92 -7.14
N ALA A 52 -12.17 12.38 -6.89
CA ALA A 52 -12.54 11.82 -5.59
C ALA A 52 -11.95 10.40 -5.42
N LEU A 53 -10.62 10.29 -5.48
CA LEU A 53 -9.88 9.04 -5.35
C LEU A 53 -8.95 9.05 -4.13
N PRO A 54 -8.77 7.90 -3.47
CA PRO A 54 -7.76 7.77 -2.44
C PRO A 54 -6.36 7.73 -3.06
N ILE A 55 -5.39 8.26 -2.32
CA ILE A 55 -3.97 7.98 -2.51
C ILE A 55 -3.51 7.07 -1.37
N THR A 56 -2.75 6.04 -1.72
CA THR A 56 -2.12 5.12 -0.78
C THR A 56 -0.65 5.48 -0.67
N LEU A 57 -0.21 5.77 0.54
CA LEU A 57 1.19 5.99 0.90
C LEU A 57 1.62 4.92 1.90
N PHE A 58 2.91 4.69 2.05
CA PHE A 58 3.44 4.01 3.24
C PHE A 58 4.67 4.73 3.76
N ALA A 59 4.81 4.77 5.09
CA ALA A 59 6.03 5.22 5.72
C ALA A 59 7.15 4.20 5.47
N ARG A 60 8.35 4.67 5.09
CA ARG A 60 9.51 3.79 4.92
C ARG A 60 9.87 3.18 6.27
N PRO A 61 9.92 1.84 6.39
CA PRO A 61 10.35 1.22 7.63
C PRO A 61 11.83 1.49 7.91
N SER A 62 12.15 1.85 9.14
CA SER A 62 13.52 2.03 9.62
C SER A 62 14.28 0.69 9.68
N GLU A 63 15.59 0.73 9.79
CA GLU A 63 16.39 -0.50 9.93
C GLU A 63 16.06 -1.27 11.22
N GLU A 64 15.78 -0.54 12.31
CA GLU A 64 15.35 -1.12 13.59
C GLU A 64 14.00 -1.83 13.44
N GLU A 65 13.02 -1.18 12.79
CA GLU A 65 11.71 -1.79 12.56
C GLU A 65 11.82 -3.04 11.69
N ARG A 66 12.69 -3.02 10.67
CA ARG A 66 12.96 -4.21 9.84
C ARG A 66 13.65 -5.31 10.66
N ALA A 67 14.55 -4.97 11.57
CA ALA A 67 15.19 -5.94 12.44
C ALA A 67 14.19 -6.59 13.40
N ASN A 68 13.30 -5.79 13.99
CA ASN A 68 12.23 -6.26 14.85
C ASN A 68 11.25 -7.15 14.08
N ASP A 69 10.80 -6.75 12.89
CA ASP A 69 9.89 -7.57 12.06
C ASP A 69 10.52 -8.91 11.67
N ARG A 70 11.84 -8.95 11.39
CA ARG A 70 12.55 -10.22 11.15
C ARG A 70 12.56 -11.13 12.38
N GLN A 71 12.77 -10.58 13.58
CA GLN A 71 12.75 -11.34 14.82
C GLN A 71 11.34 -11.86 15.12
N GLU A 72 10.32 -11.02 14.98
CA GLU A 72 8.92 -11.39 15.16
C GLU A 72 8.50 -12.49 14.17
N ARG A 73 8.91 -12.37 12.90
CA ARG A 73 8.66 -13.37 11.87
C ARG A 73 9.30 -14.71 12.23
N ALA A 74 10.56 -14.71 12.65
CA ALA A 74 11.27 -15.93 13.04
C ALA A 74 10.59 -16.62 14.25
N ALA A 75 10.23 -15.85 15.27
CA ALA A 75 9.51 -16.37 16.44
C ALA A 75 8.10 -16.91 16.07
N ALA A 76 7.40 -16.24 15.15
CA ALA A 76 6.10 -16.68 14.67
C ALA A 76 6.20 -17.97 13.84
N LEU A 77 7.25 -18.12 13.02
CA LEU A 77 7.54 -19.33 12.27
C LEU A 77 7.82 -20.50 13.21
N GLU A 78 8.68 -20.32 14.22
CA GLU A 78 8.97 -21.36 15.22
C GLU A 78 7.67 -21.82 15.93
N LYS A 79 6.83 -20.86 16.33
CA LYS A 79 5.54 -21.15 16.97
C LYS A 79 4.60 -21.90 16.02
N GLN A 80 4.58 -21.57 14.73
CA GLN A 80 3.74 -22.26 13.77
C GLN A 80 4.27 -23.66 13.45
N HIS A 81 5.59 -23.83 13.35
CA HIS A 81 6.24 -25.13 13.19
C HIS A 81 5.92 -26.06 14.36
N ALA A 82 6.02 -25.57 15.60
CA ALA A 82 5.64 -26.33 16.79
C ALA A 82 4.15 -26.74 16.79
N ARG A 83 3.25 -25.92 16.22
CA ARG A 83 1.84 -26.28 15.99
C ARG A 83 1.71 -27.35 14.91
N TRP A 84 2.44 -27.22 13.81
CA TRP A 84 2.45 -28.21 12.73
C TRP A 84 2.92 -29.57 13.24
N VAL A 85 4.01 -29.67 14.01
CA VAL A 85 4.50 -30.95 14.59
C VAL A 85 3.39 -31.68 15.35
N LYS A 86 2.62 -30.96 16.17
CA LYS A 86 1.50 -31.54 16.93
C LYS A 86 0.35 -31.99 16.02
N ASN A 87 0.00 -31.16 15.03
CA ASN A 87 -1.07 -31.44 14.08
C ASN A 87 -0.71 -32.62 13.17
N HIS A 88 0.53 -32.69 12.70
CA HIS A 88 1.06 -33.77 11.87
C HIS A 88 1.07 -35.09 12.65
N ALA A 89 1.54 -35.10 13.89
CA ALA A 89 1.47 -36.27 14.75
C ALA A 89 0.02 -36.74 14.99
N SER A 90 -0.93 -35.80 15.11
CA SER A 90 -2.35 -36.14 15.21
C SER A 90 -2.90 -36.72 13.91
N TRP A 91 -2.56 -36.11 12.77
CA TRP A 91 -2.93 -36.61 11.45
C TRP A 91 -2.38 -38.03 11.22
N ALA A 92 -1.12 -38.29 11.56
CA ALA A 92 -0.50 -39.61 11.41
C ALA A 92 -1.23 -40.67 12.25
N ARG A 93 -1.64 -40.34 13.49
CA ARG A 93 -2.48 -41.23 14.31
C ARG A 93 -3.85 -41.50 13.68
N THR A 94 -4.49 -40.47 13.13
CA THR A 94 -5.77 -40.61 12.42
C THR A 94 -5.63 -41.50 11.19
N MET A 95 -4.59 -41.29 10.37
CA MET A 95 -4.33 -42.10 9.18
C MET A 95 -4.06 -43.57 9.53
N GLN A 96 -3.37 -43.84 10.64
CA GLN A 96 -3.16 -45.19 11.13
C GLN A 96 -4.47 -45.86 11.58
N ALA A 97 -5.36 -45.12 12.25
CA ALA A 97 -6.67 -45.63 12.66
C ALA A 97 -7.61 -45.89 11.46
N LEU A 98 -7.47 -45.13 10.38
CA LEU A 98 -8.26 -45.28 9.15
C LEU A 98 -7.67 -46.28 8.15
N LYS A 99 -6.59 -46.99 8.51
CA LYS A 99 -5.90 -47.91 7.60
C LYS A 99 -6.82 -48.99 7.03
N ASP A 100 -7.72 -49.52 7.85
CA ASP A 100 -8.64 -50.60 7.49
C ASP A 100 -10.03 -50.10 7.02
N HIS A 101 -10.16 -48.78 6.84
CA HIS A 101 -11.39 -48.11 6.41
C HIS A 101 -11.14 -47.32 5.10
N PRO A 102 -10.95 -48.01 3.97
CA PRO A 102 -10.60 -47.37 2.69
C PRO A 102 -11.67 -46.41 2.17
N GLU A 103 -12.93 -46.59 2.57
CA GLU A 103 -14.09 -45.76 2.23
C GLU A 103 -14.22 -44.49 3.08
N ALA A 104 -13.45 -44.35 4.17
CA ALA A 104 -13.53 -43.18 5.04
C ALA A 104 -12.88 -41.95 4.42
N ASP A 105 -13.49 -40.78 4.64
CA ASP A 105 -12.92 -39.49 4.25
C ASP A 105 -11.62 -39.22 5.02
N LYS A 106 -10.50 -39.20 4.28
CA LYS A 106 -9.18 -38.99 4.85
C LYS A 106 -8.90 -37.49 5.03
N PRO A 107 -8.45 -37.05 6.22
CA PRO A 107 -8.04 -35.67 6.40
C PRO A 107 -6.82 -35.35 5.53
N LYS A 108 -6.74 -34.12 5.03
CA LYS A 108 -5.56 -33.62 4.33
C LYS A 108 -4.38 -33.55 5.29
N GLU A 109 -3.20 -33.92 4.81
CA GLU A 109 -1.97 -33.77 5.57
C GLU A 109 -1.69 -32.28 5.84
N PRO A 110 -1.40 -31.89 7.10
CA PRO A 110 -0.99 -30.53 7.40
C PRO A 110 0.32 -30.18 6.66
N VAL A 111 0.33 -29.05 5.97
CA VAL A 111 1.52 -28.54 5.28
C VAL A 111 2.50 -27.96 6.30
N GLU A 112 3.78 -28.35 6.18
CA GLU A 112 4.85 -27.81 7.02
C GLU A 112 5.10 -26.33 6.68
N PRO A 113 5.09 -25.42 7.68
CA PRO A 113 5.49 -24.05 7.46
C PRO A 113 7.02 -24.00 7.30
N THR A 114 7.48 -23.44 6.19
CA THR A 114 8.90 -23.19 5.89
C THR A 114 9.14 -21.70 5.75
N GLU A 115 10.41 -21.30 5.65
CA GLU A 115 10.76 -19.91 5.36
C GLU A 115 10.05 -19.38 4.09
N ASP A 116 9.85 -20.22 3.08
CA ASP A 116 9.23 -19.83 1.80
C ASP A 116 7.69 -19.92 1.83
N SER A 117 7.12 -20.86 2.61
CA SER A 117 5.67 -21.07 2.66
C SER A 117 4.98 -20.29 3.78
N PHE A 118 5.75 -19.74 4.72
CA PHE A 118 5.21 -19.01 5.86
C PHE A 118 4.66 -17.64 5.45
N ALA A 119 3.34 -17.53 5.50
CA ALA A 119 2.64 -16.27 5.27
C ALA A 119 2.94 -15.26 6.38
N TRP A 120 3.64 -14.19 6.00
CA TRP A 120 3.91 -13.04 6.86
C TRP A 120 3.61 -11.77 6.08
N ALA A 121 2.79 -10.89 6.64
CA ALA A 121 2.47 -9.62 6.01
C ALA A 121 3.72 -8.75 5.94
N ALA A 122 4.04 -8.23 4.75
CA ALA A 122 5.17 -7.33 4.57
C ALA A 122 5.04 -6.10 5.47
N LEU A 123 6.15 -5.69 6.10
CA LEU A 123 6.18 -4.58 7.05
C LEU A 123 5.64 -3.28 6.46
N GLU A 124 5.89 -3.03 5.17
CA GLU A 124 5.40 -1.88 4.43
C GLU A 124 3.87 -1.82 4.41
N THR A 125 3.19 -2.97 4.29
CA THR A 125 1.71 -3.01 4.29
C THR A 125 1.12 -2.63 5.64
N LYS A 126 1.84 -2.93 6.74
CA LYS A 126 1.48 -2.50 8.10
C LYS A 126 1.63 -0.98 8.28
N LYS A 127 2.44 -0.34 7.42
CA LYS A 127 2.75 1.10 7.44
C LYS A 127 2.00 1.91 6.39
N MET A 128 1.01 1.31 5.73
CA MET A 128 0.20 2.02 4.75
C MET A 128 -0.82 2.95 5.39
N ILE A 129 -0.97 4.12 4.78
CA ILE A 129 -2.01 5.09 5.07
C ILE A 129 -2.76 5.41 3.77
N MET A 130 -4.03 5.76 3.92
CA MET A 130 -4.89 6.15 2.81
C MET A 130 -5.41 7.55 3.05
N ILE A 131 -5.15 8.48 2.13
CA ILE A 131 -5.63 9.86 2.22
C ILE A 131 -6.71 10.06 1.16
N GLY A 132 -7.88 10.56 1.58
CA GLY A 132 -9.06 10.66 0.73
C GLY A 132 -9.70 9.29 0.42
N PRO A 133 -10.78 9.26 -0.37
CA PRO A 133 -11.56 10.42 -0.83
C PRO A 133 -12.57 10.90 0.23
N LEU A 134 -12.62 10.22 1.38
CA LEU A 134 -13.41 10.60 2.54
C LEU A 134 -12.68 11.67 3.37
N ASN A 135 -13.40 12.33 4.28
CA ASN A 135 -12.84 13.32 5.20
C ASN A 135 -12.14 14.50 4.50
N ARG A 136 -12.79 15.05 3.46
CA ARG A 136 -12.33 16.25 2.77
C ARG A 136 -12.17 17.40 3.77
N PHE A 137 -11.01 18.05 3.74
CA PHE A 137 -10.65 19.19 4.59
C PHE A 137 -11.15 20.52 4.03
N SER A 138 -11.15 20.67 2.70
CA SER A 138 -11.69 21.84 2.02
C SER A 138 -12.16 21.48 0.60
N LYS A 139 -13.21 22.15 0.16
CA LYS A 139 -13.68 22.10 -1.24
C LYS A 139 -13.10 23.31 -1.96
N GLY A 140 -12.02 23.12 -2.70
CA GLY A 140 -11.55 24.13 -3.65
C GLY A 140 -12.46 24.20 -4.88
N GLU A 141 -12.29 25.24 -5.69
CA GLU A 141 -13.07 25.44 -6.92
C GLU A 141 -12.82 24.33 -7.95
N LYS A 142 -11.57 23.88 -8.08
CA LYS A 142 -11.13 22.89 -9.08
C LYS A 142 -10.60 21.57 -8.50
N ALA A 143 -10.31 21.55 -7.21
CA ALA A 143 -9.74 20.39 -6.53
C ALA A 143 -10.18 20.35 -5.07
N ALA A 144 -10.40 19.14 -4.55
CA ALA A 144 -10.56 18.89 -3.13
C ALA A 144 -9.19 18.87 -2.44
N LEU A 145 -9.18 19.33 -1.18
CA LEU A 145 -8.02 19.22 -0.30
C LEU A 145 -8.30 18.18 0.80
N TYR A 146 -7.35 17.29 1.01
CA TYR A 146 -7.37 16.29 2.07
C TYR A 146 -6.15 16.48 2.96
N LEU A 147 -6.38 16.93 4.19
CA LEU A 147 -5.32 17.18 5.17
C LEU A 147 -5.33 16.06 6.20
N THR A 148 -4.19 15.39 6.36
CA THR A 148 -4.06 14.24 7.28
C THR A 148 -2.83 14.44 8.15
N GLU A 149 -3.01 14.30 9.46
CA GLU A 149 -1.93 14.15 10.43
C GLU A 149 -1.31 12.76 10.27
N VAL A 150 0.02 12.70 10.19
CA VAL A 150 0.78 11.46 10.04
C VAL A 150 2.06 11.51 10.89
N PRO A 151 2.64 10.35 11.25
CA PRO A 151 3.99 10.32 11.81
C PRO A 151 5.01 11.02 10.88
N PRO A 152 6.01 11.73 11.42
CA PRO A 152 7.11 12.21 10.61
C PRO A 152 7.93 11.06 10.01
N GLY A 153 8.48 11.26 8.82
CA GLY A 153 9.34 10.27 8.15
C GLY A 153 9.32 10.37 6.63
N GLU A 154 9.95 9.40 5.98
CA GLU A 154 9.94 9.26 4.52
C GLU A 154 8.68 8.50 4.08
N TYR A 155 7.90 9.07 3.17
CA TYR A 155 6.70 8.46 2.62
C TYR A 155 6.89 8.09 1.16
N ILE A 156 6.42 6.91 0.78
CA ILE A 156 6.45 6.40 -0.59
C ILE A 156 5.03 6.38 -1.14
N PHE A 157 4.84 6.89 -2.36
CA PHE A 157 3.59 6.73 -3.08
C PHE A 157 3.45 5.29 -3.58
N TYR A 158 2.39 4.61 -3.17
CA TYR A 158 2.14 3.23 -3.62
C TYR A 158 1.13 3.15 -4.75
N GLY A 159 0.17 4.07 -4.85
CA GLY A 159 -0.84 4.08 -5.90
C GLY A 159 -2.20 4.55 -5.40
N THR A 160 -3.25 4.12 -6.10
CA THR A 160 -4.64 4.25 -5.67
C THR A 160 -5.19 2.86 -5.45
N ILE A 161 -5.24 2.43 -4.19
CA ILE A 161 -5.77 1.12 -3.80
C ILE A 161 -6.82 1.32 -2.72
N SER A 162 -7.97 0.71 -2.93
CA SER A 162 -9.08 0.69 -1.97
C SER A 162 -9.70 -0.70 -1.94
N ALA A 163 -9.75 -1.31 -0.75
CA ALA A 163 -10.28 -2.65 -0.55
C ALA A 163 -9.71 -3.74 -1.49
N GLY A 164 -8.40 -3.65 -1.80
CA GLY A 164 -7.71 -4.58 -2.70
C GLY A 164 -7.95 -4.35 -4.19
N LEU A 165 -8.77 -3.36 -4.55
CA LEU A 165 -9.01 -2.94 -5.93
C LEU A 165 -8.24 -1.66 -6.24
N GLY A 166 -7.66 -1.58 -7.42
CA GLY A 166 -7.01 -0.38 -7.92
C GLY A 166 -5.68 -0.68 -8.62
N THR A 167 -4.84 0.35 -8.66
CA THR A 167 -3.58 0.33 -9.42
C THR A 167 -2.43 0.70 -8.50
N CYS A 168 -1.37 -0.11 -8.50
CA CYS A 168 -0.13 0.20 -7.81
C CYS A 168 0.90 0.82 -8.77
N ALA A 169 1.67 1.79 -8.28
CA ALA A 169 2.86 2.35 -8.93
C ALA A 169 4.08 1.43 -8.72
N CYS A 170 3.90 0.13 -8.89
CA CYS A 170 4.90 -0.89 -8.60
C CYS A 170 6.10 -0.86 -9.57
N MET A 171 5.94 -0.33 -10.78
CA MET A 171 7.00 -0.26 -11.81
C MET A 171 7.82 1.03 -11.78
N GLY A 172 7.67 1.84 -10.74
CA GLY A 172 8.39 3.09 -10.56
C GLY A 172 7.50 4.13 -9.90
N THR A 173 8.03 4.75 -8.86
CA THR A 173 7.30 5.70 -8.03
C THR A 173 8.26 6.73 -7.44
N VAL A 174 7.78 7.50 -6.46
CA VAL A 174 8.59 8.46 -5.72
C VAL A 174 8.43 8.28 -4.23
N TRP A 175 9.41 8.80 -3.51
CA TRP A 175 9.35 9.05 -2.08
C TRP A 175 9.56 10.55 -1.78
N PHE A 176 9.13 11.00 -0.61
CA PHE A 176 9.32 12.37 -0.13
C PHE A 176 9.32 12.42 1.41
N ASP A 177 9.93 13.45 1.97
CA ASP A 177 9.98 13.68 3.41
C ASP A 177 8.72 14.36 3.94
N VAL A 178 8.30 13.94 5.13
CA VAL A 178 7.24 14.56 5.92
C VAL A 178 7.81 14.92 7.28
N VAL A 179 7.94 16.21 7.56
CA VAL A 179 8.65 16.73 8.74
C VAL A 179 7.70 17.36 9.76
N PRO A 180 8.04 17.34 11.07
CA PRO A 180 7.23 17.97 12.11
C PRO A 180 7.04 19.48 11.87
N GLY A 181 5.87 20.00 12.25
CA GLY A 181 5.51 21.40 12.13
C GLY A 181 5.25 21.87 10.71
N LYS A 182 5.24 20.97 9.73
CA LYS A 182 4.98 21.29 8.31
C LYS A 182 3.77 20.53 7.77
N VAL A 183 3.17 21.17 6.77
CA VAL A 183 2.16 20.59 5.89
C VAL A 183 2.83 20.33 4.55
N THR A 184 3.17 19.06 4.32
CA THR A 184 3.78 18.60 3.07
C THR A 184 2.69 18.50 2.01
N THR A 185 2.78 19.31 0.95
CA THR A 185 1.75 19.42 -0.08
C THR A 185 2.14 18.68 -1.36
N LEU A 186 1.17 17.97 -1.93
CA LEU A 186 1.29 17.39 -3.26
C LEU A 186 -0.05 17.47 -3.99
N ARG A 187 0.02 17.47 -5.32
CA ARG A 187 -1.13 17.27 -6.19
C ARG A 187 -1.09 15.86 -6.76
N TYR A 188 -2.23 15.19 -6.69
CA TYR A 188 -2.47 13.91 -7.32
C TYR A 188 -3.60 14.03 -8.32
N ASP A 189 -3.32 13.68 -9.56
CA ASP A 189 -4.32 13.53 -10.61
C ASP A 189 -4.32 12.09 -11.11
N TYR A 190 -5.48 11.65 -11.55
CA TYR A 190 -5.69 10.32 -12.08
C TYR A 190 -6.47 10.41 -13.38
N GLY A 191 -6.02 9.66 -14.38
CA GLY A 191 -6.69 9.58 -15.67
C GLY A 191 -6.49 8.21 -16.31
N PHE A 192 -6.84 8.12 -17.58
CA PHE A 192 -6.68 6.91 -18.38
C PHE A 192 -6.01 7.27 -19.71
N ALA A 193 -5.34 6.30 -20.32
CA ALA A 193 -4.81 6.44 -21.67
C ALA A 193 -5.47 5.48 -22.65
N ASP A 194 -5.46 5.86 -23.93
CA ASP A 194 -5.76 4.96 -25.04
C ASP A 194 -4.65 3.90 -25.21
N LYS A 195 -4.86 2.97 -26.15
CA LYS A 195 -3.88 1.93 -26.50
C LYS A 195 -2.53 2.45 -26.99
N ASP A 196 -2.49 3.71 -27.44
CA ASP A 196 -1.29 4.37 -27.95
C ASP A 196 -0.62 5.26 -26.86
N GLY A 197 -1.13 5.21 -25.63
CA GLY A 197 -0.61 5.96 -24.48
C GLY A 197 -1.06 7.43 -24.42
N ARG A 198 -2.05 7.84 -25.22
CA ARG A 198 -2.55 9.21 -25.21
C ARG A 198 -3.61 9.38 -24.12
N PRO A 199 -3.58 10.46 -23.32
CA PRO A 199 -4.60 10.71 -22.31
C PRO A 199 -6.00 10.74 -22.92
N LEU A 200 -6.93 10.06 -22.25
CA LEU A 200 -8.37 10.10 -22.53
C LEU A 200 -9.02 11.16 -21.65
N ASP A 201 -9.96 11.89 -22.23
CA ASP A 201 -10.87 12.73 -21.47
C ASP A 201 -12.06 11.87 -21.00
N THR A 202 -12.11 11.58 -19.71
CA THR A 202 -13.13 10.71 -19.11
C THR A 202 -14.06 11.45 -18.16
N ASP A 203 -13.98 12.79 -18.10
CA ASP A 203 -14.71 13.64 -17.15
C ASP A 203 -14.64 13.11 -15.69
N GLY A 204 -13.48 12.54 -15.33
CA GLY A 204 -13.22 11.95 -14.01
C GLY A 204 -13.75 10.52 -13.77
N GLY A 205 -14.42 9.93 -14.77
CA GLY A 205 -14.93 8.57 -14.75
C GLY A 205 -14.00 7.52 -15.38
N PHE A 206 -14.45 6.27 -15.40
CA PHE A 206 -13.83 5.24 -16.24
C PHE A 206 -14.18 5.49 -17.72
N PRO A 207 -13.28 5.16 -18.67
CA PRO A 207 -13.57 5.29 -20.09
C PRO A 207 -14.73 4.39 -20.50
N GLU A 208 -15.67 4.92 -21.30
CA GLU A 208 -16.81 4.16 -21.80
C GLU A 208 -16.38 3.06 -22.78
N GLY A 209 -17.04 1.90 -22.72
CA GLY A 209 -16.83 0.80 -23.66
C GLY A 209 -15.48 0.06 -23.53
N VAL A 210 -14.69 0.37 -22.49
CA VAL A 210 -13.43 -0.32 -22.19
C VAL A 210 -13.64 -1.27 -21.02
N ASP A 211 -13.11 -2.49 -21.12
CA ASP A 211 -13.09 -3.42 -19.99
C ASP A 211 -12.37 -2.78 -18.79
N ARG A 212 -12.87 -3.02 -17.57
CA ARG A 212 -12.36 -2.34 -16.38
C ARG A 212 -10.90 -2.70 -16.08
N ASN A 213 -10.50 -3.96 -16.31
CA ASN A 213 -9.11 -4.37 -16.09
C ASN A 213 -8.22 -3.77 -17.17
N ASP A 214 -8.68 -3.73 -18.43
CA ASP A 214 -7.98 -3.04 -19.53
C ASP A 214 -7.81 -1.53 -19.27
N ALA A 215 -8.80 -0.89 -18.64
CA ALA A 215 -8.70 0.51 -18.25
C ALA A 215 -7.66 0.71 -17.13
N LEU A 216 -7.63 -0.15 -16.10
CA LEU A 216 -6.72 -0.01 -14.97
C LEU A 216 -5.24 -0.19 -15.36
N VAL A 217 -4.93 -1.07 -16.31
CA VAL A 217 -3.55 -1.20 -16.84
C VAL A 217 -3.12 0.03 -17.65
N ARG A 218 -4.06 0.87 -18.09
CA ARG A 218 -3.81 2.14 -18.79
C ARG A 218 -4.07 3.37 -17.91
N ALA A 219 -4.18 3.17 -16.60
CA ALA A 219 -4.31 4.27 -15.66
C ALA A 219 -3.09 5.19 -15.70
N LEU A 220 -3.33 6.49 -15.63
CA LEU A 220 -2.32 7.53 -15.55
C LEU A 220 -2.34 8.07 -14.11
N MET A 221 -1.39 7.62 -13.30
CA MET A 221 -1.15 8.17 -11.97
C MET A 221 -0.15 9.33 -12.08
N ILE A 222 -0.58 10.55 -11.75
CA ILE A 222 0.21 11.76 -11.96
C ILE A 222 0.43 12.43 -10.60
N LEU A 223 1.68 12.57 -10.20
CA LEU A 223 2.08 13.36 -9.04
C LEU A 223 2.80 14.63 -9.50
N SER A 224 2.45 15.73 -8.87
CA SER A 224 3.06 17.03 -9.14
C SER A 224 3.09 17.89 -7.87
N PRO A 225 3.91 18.96 -7.84
CA PRO A 225 3.80 19.96 -6.79
C PRO A 225 2.36 20.51 -6.73
N ALA A 226 1.85 20.73 -5.52
CA ALA A 226 0.55 21.34 -5.35
C ALA A 226 0.54 22.78 -5.90
N ASP A 227 -0.56 23.18 -6.53
CA ASP A 227 -0.71 24.53 -7.06
C ASP A 227 -1.16 25.53 -5.97
N GLY A 228 -1.35 26.80 -6.35
CA GLY A 228 -1.77 27.86 -5.42
C GLY A 228 -3.10 27.56 -4.69
N GLY A 229 -3.97 26.75 -5.28
CA GLY A 229 -5.24 26.32 -4.70
C GLY A 229 -5.11 25.36 -3.51
N ALA A 230 -3.92 24.83 -3.25
CA ALA A 230 -3.63 24.03 -2.06
C ALA A 230 -3.32 24.87 -0.81
N LYS A 231 -3.23 26.20 -0.93
CA LYS A 231 -2.99 27.11 0.20
C LYS A 231 -4.30 27.50 0.87
N ASP A 232 -4.74 26.71 1.85
CA ASP A 232 -5.89 27.06 2.67
C ASP A 232 -5.55 28.21 3.64
N PRO A 233 -6.30 29.33 3.65
CA PRO A 233 -5.97 30.52 4.44
C PRO A 233 -6.08 30.30 5.95
N ARG A 234 -6.68 29.19 6.41
CA ARG A 234 -6.77 28.84 7.83
C ARG A 234 -5.45 28.25 8.37
N ILE A 235 -4.51 27.91 7.48
CA ILE A 235 -3.21 27.35 7.84
C ILE A 235 -2.14 28.43 7.63
N PRO A 236 -1.23 28.64 8.60
CA PRO A 236 -0.12 29.59 8.45
C PRO A 236 0.71 29.31 7.18
N ALA A 237 1.01 30.37 6.43
CA ALA A 237 1.68 30.24 5.13
C ALA A 237 3.07 29.58 5.21
N ASP A 238 3.77 29.77 6.33
CA ASP A 238 5.10 29.23 6.63
C ASP A 238 5.09 27.74 7.01
N MET A 239 3.92 27.17 7.33
CA MET A 239 3.79 25.73 7.55
C MET A 239 3.79 24.91 6.26
N PHE A 240 3.40 25.50 5.13
CA PHE A 240 3.35 24.76 3.87
C PHE A 240 4.76 24.49 3.32
N ALA A 241 5.01 23.23 2.96
CA ALA A 241 6.20 22.80 2.24
C ALA A 241 5.75 21.93 1.05
N ALA A 242 6.23 22.21 -0.16
CA ALA A 242 5.98 21.31 -1.28
C ALA A 242 6.72 19.99 -1.05
N ALA A 243 6.11 18.87 -1.43
CA ALA A 243 6.77 17.57 -1.40
C ALA A 243 8.02 17.58 -2.28
N ASP A 244 9.18 17.28 -1.69
CA ASP A 244 10.42 17.12 -2.44
C ASP A 244 10.52 15.67 -2.92
N PHE A 245 10.05 15.40 -4.14
CA PHE A 245 10.00 14.05 -4.67
C PHE A 245 11.37 13.53 -5.09
N HIS A 246 11.65 12.27 -4.77
CA HIS A 246 12.84 11.54 -5.19
C HIS A 246 12.42 10.24 -5.84
N ALA A 247 13.12 9.83 -6.90
CA ALA A 247 12.78 8.59 -7.59
C ALA A 247 12.94 7.37 -6.67
N MET A 248 11.99 6.45 -6.77
CA MET A 248 12.00 5.16 -6.10
C MET A 248 11.95 4.07 -7.19
N PRO A 249 12.78 3.01 -7.07
CA PRO A 249 12.71 1.88 -7.99
C PRO A 249 11.42 1.08 -7.78
N THR A 250 11.36 -0.11 -8.38
CA THR A 250 10.18 -0.98 -8.34
C THR A 250 9.79 -1.38 -6.91
N LEU A 251 8.48 -1.48 -6.67
CA LEU A 251 7.90 -1.97 -5.42
C LEU A 251 7.23 -3.34 -5.62
N PRO A 252 7.18 -4.20 -4.58
CA PRO A 252 6.38 -5.41 -4.61
C PRO A 252 4.88 -5.09 -4.74
N ASN A 253 4.14 -5.94 -5.46
CA ASN A 253 2.68 -5.86 -5.53
C ASN A 253 2.04 -6.62 -4.35
N TRP A 254 2.00 -5.98 -3.18
CA TRP A 254 1.56 -6.64 -1.95
C TRP A 254 0.07 -7.03 -1.91
N PHE A 255 -0.77 -6.43 -2.77
CA PHE A 255 -2.22 -6.68 -2.78
C PHE A 255 -2.71 -7.41 -4.02
N GLY A 256 -1.83 -7.78 -4.95
CA GLY A 256 -2.25 -8.32 -6.25
C GLY A 256 -3.07 -7.31 -7.05
N ALA A 257 -2.83 -6.01 -6.87
CA ALA A 257 -3.49 -4.93 -7.60
C ALA A 257 -2.97 -4.86 -9.05
N GLU A 258 -3.60 -4.04 -9.89
CA GLU A 258 -3.11 -3.84 -11.26
C GLU A 258 -1.75 -3.13 -11.23
N ILE A 259 -0.78 -3.71 -11.95
CA ILE A 259 0.61 -3.25 -11.94
C ILE A 259 0.79 -2.11 -12.94
N ASN A 260 1.27 -0.97 -12.46
CA ASN A 260 1.53 0.19 -13.30
C ASN A 260 2.73 1.00 -12.75
N ARG A 261 3.00 2.15 -13.35
CA ARG A 261 4.05 3.10 -12.96
C ARG A 261 3.46 4.48 -12.73
N LEU A 262 4.10 5.28 -11.90
CA LEU A 262 3.83 6.70 -11.82
C LEU A 262 4.26 7.38 -13.14
N GLN A 263 3.50 8.35 -13.63
CA GLN A 263 3.92 9.13 -14.79
C GLN A 263 5.26 9.85 -14.52
N PRO A 264 6.09 10.07 -15.56
CA PRO A 264 7.35 10.80 -15.41
C PRO A 264 7.14 12.14 -14.71
N ILE A 265 8.03 12.47 -13.78
CA ILE A 265 8.05 13.77 -13.11
C ILE A 265 9.27 14.52 -13.62
N PRO A 266 9.11 15.66 -14.33
CA PRO A 266 10.22 16.43 -14.86
C PRO A 266 11.28 16.73 -13.79
N GLY A 267 12.54 16.41 -14.09
CA GLY A 267 13.66 16.63 -13.17
C GLY A 267 13.74 15.69 -11.97
N VAL A 268 12.82 14.72 -11.83
CA VAL A 268 12.80 13.75 -10.71
C VAL A 268 12.84 12.32 -11.22
N LEU A 269 11.85 11.94 -12.01
CA LEU A 269 11.59 10.55 -12.39
C LEU A 269 11.39 10.46 -13.90
N ALA A 270 12.22 9.67 -14.56
CA ALA A 270 12.04 9.28 -15.94
C ALA A 270 12.15 7.77 -16.10
N TYR A 271 11.92 7.28 -17.31
CA TYR A 271 12.01 5.87 -17.63
C TYR A 271 12.80 5.65 -18.92
N ARG A 272 13.55 4.56 -18.96
CA ARG A 272 14.05 3.95 -20.19
C ARG A 272 13.55 2.52 -20.24
N ARG A 273 12.49 2.29 -21.01
CA ARG A 273 11.73 1.03 -21.04
C ARG A 273 11.14 0.71 -19.65
N ASP A 274 11.66 -0.33 -19.02
CA ASP A 274 11.32 -0.88 -17.71
C ASP A 274 12.25 -0.37 -16.59
N LYS A 275 13.27 0.41 -16.93
CA LYS A 275 14.21 0.97 -15.97
C LYS A 275 13.79 2.37 -15.51
N VAL A 276 13.66 2.53 -14.20
CA VAL A 276 13.54 3.84 -13.54
C VAL A 276 14.85 4.61 -13.70
N ILE A 277 14.75 5.88 -14.07
CA ILE A 277 15.86 6.84 -14.12
C ILE A 277 15.58 7.90 -13.06
N ASP A 278 16.47 7.96 -12.06
CA ASP A 278 16.53 9.07 -11.12
C ASP A 278 17.23 10.26 -11.79
N LEU A 279 16.49 11.34 -12.01
CA LEU A 279 17.01 12.56 -12.64
C LEU A 279 17.64 13.52 -11.63
N LYS A 280 17.48 13.28 -10.33
CA LYS A 280 18.13 14.02 -9.24
C LYS A 280 19.46 13.41 -8.83
N ALA A 281 19.68 12.13 -9.12
CA ALA A 281 20.95 11.47 -8.85
C ALA A 281 22.09 12.18 -9.61
N PRO A 282 23.27 12.37 -9.00
CA PRO A 282 24.44 12.85 -9.71
C PRO A 282 24.73 11.91 -10.88
N ALA A 283 25.06 12.48 -12.05
CA ALA A 283 25.31 11.71 -13.28
C ALA A 283 26.30 10.59 -12.98
N GLN A 284 25.83 9.34 -13.08
CA GLN A 284 26.70 8.18 -12.94
C GLN A 284 27.76 8.28 -14.04
N THR A 285 29.03 8.31 -13.64
CA THR A 285 30.15 8.25 -14.58
C THR A 285 29.98 6.95 -15.37
N PRO A 286 30.07 6.98 -16.72
CA PRO A 286 29.86 5.77 -17.51
C PRO A 286 30.80 4.68 -17.01
N GLU A 287 30.23 3.54 -16.64
CA GLU A 287 30.96 2.31 -16.40
C GLU A 287 31.80 2.04 -17.65
N ALA A 288 33.13 2.11 -17.49
CA ALA A 288 34.05 1.86 -18.59
C ALA A 288 33.74 0.48 -19.15
N ALA A 289 33.44 0.43 -20.45
CA ALA A 289 33.21 -0.82 -21.16
C ALA A 289 34.37 -1.79 -20.85
N PRO A 290 34.09 -3.05 -20.51
CA PRO A 290 35.16 -4.03 -20.38
C PRO A 290 35.90 -4.09 -21.71
N GLY A 291 37.22 -3.91 -21.62
CA GLY A 291 38.12 -3.77 -22.75
C GLY A 291 37.97 -4.88 -23.79
N SER A 292 38.12 -4.43 -25.03
CA SER A 292 38.51 -5.17 -26.24
C SER A 292 39.33 -6.43 -26.02
#